data_AF-A0A847CMB4-F1
#
_entry.id   AF-A0A847CMB4-F1
#
_cell.length_a   1.000
_cell.length_b   1.000
_cell.length_c   1.000
_cell.angle_alpha   90.00
_cell.angle_beta   90.00
_cell.angle_gamma   90.00
#
_symmetry.space_group_name_H-M   'P 1'
#
loop_
_entity.id
_entity.type
_entity.pdbx_description
1 polymer ?
#
loop_
_entity_poly.entity_id
_entity_poly.type
_entity_poly.pdbx_seq_one_letter_code
_entity_poly.pdbx_strand_id
1 'polypeptide(L)' 'MPSNLITAILYAMVIAAVYAIFYYLNHKTPLPKGCENLKVECEGCKISSCELHPSHNIKEEVHG' A
#
# COMPACT_ATOMS: atom_id res chain seq x y z
N MET A 1 -19.48 -34.30 7.85
CA MET A 1 -19.18 -32.91 7.40
C MET A 1 -17.68 -32.61 7.17
N PRO A 2 -16.79 -33.55 6.73
CA PRO A 2 -15.36 -33.23 6.55
C PRO A 2 -15.01 -32.58 5.18
N SER A 3 -15.85 -32.77 4.15
CA SER A 3 -15.58 -32.25 2.79
C SER A 3 -15.45 -30.73 2.76
N ASN A 4 -16.35 -30.03 3.45
CA ASN A 4 -16.41 -28.57 3.43
C ASN A 4 -15.23 -27.93 4.15
N LEU A 5 -14.66 -28.63 5.15
CA LEU A 5 -13.48 -28.17 5.87
C LEU A 5 -12.23 -28.22 4.98
N ILE A 6 -12.01 -29.33 4.26
CA ILE A 6 -10.87 -29.45 3.35
C ILE A 6 -10.96 -28.40 2.24
N THR A 7 -12.15 -28.23 1.65
CA THR A 7 -12.39 -27.20 0.64
C THR A 7 -12.13 -25.79 1.18
N ALA A 8 -12.59 -25.47 2.40
CA ALA A 8 -12.33 -24.18 3.03
C ALA A 8 -10.83 -23.93 3.27
N ILE A 9 -10.09 -24.94 3.74
CA ILE A 9 -8.64 -24.85 3.95
C ILE A 9 -7.92 -24.61 2.61
N LEU A 10 -8.30 -25.34 1.56
CA LEU A 10 -7.72 -25.14 0.22
C LEU A 10 -7.94 -23.71 -0.29
N TYR A 11 -9.16 -23.16 -0.14
CA TYR A 11 -9.41 -21.78 -0.51
C TYR A 11 -8.59 -20.78 0.31
N ALA A 12 -8.48 -20.97 1.62
CA ALA A 12 -7.67 -20.10 2.48
C ALA A 12 -6.19 -20.12 2.05
N MET A 13 -5.64 -21.29 1.76
CA MET A 13 -4.26 -21.45 1.29
C MET A 13 -4.02 -20.74 -0.05
N VAL A 14 -4.96 -20.87 -1.00
CA VAL A 14 -4.86 -20.19 -2.30
C VAL A 14 -4.87 -18.67 -2.13
N ILE A 15 -5.78 -18.14 -1.33
CA ILE A 15 -5.87 -16.69 -1.07
C ILE A 15 -4.59 -16.19 -0.40
N ALA A 16 -4.09 -16.90 0.61
CA ALA A 16 -2.85 -16.54 1.30
C ALA A 16 -1.64 -16.55 0.35
N ALA A 17 -1.54 -17.55 -0.53
CA ALA A 17 -0.48 -17.63 -1.52
C ALA A 17 -0.55 -16.46 -2.53
N VAL A 18 -1.74 -16.17 -3.05
CA VAL A 18 -1.97 -15.04 -3.97
C VAL A 18 -1.58 -13.71 -3.30
N TYR A 19 -2.00 -13.49 -2.06
CA TYR A 19 -1.62 -12.31 -1.28
C TYR A 19 -0.10 -12.21 -1.11
N ALA A 20 0.56 -13.30 -0.71
CA ALA A 20 2.01 -13.32 -0.51
C ALA A 20 2.77 -13.01 -1.80
N ILE A 21 2.33 -13.54 -2.94
CA ILE A 21 2.91 -13.24 -4.25
C ILE A 21 2.76 -11.75 -4.56
N PHE A 22 1.56 -11.20 -4.45
CA PHE A 22 1.35 -9.78 -4.73
C PHE A 22 2.11 -8.88 -3.76
N TYR A 23 2.16 -9.22 -2.48
CA TYR A 23 2.94 -8.51 -1.49
C TYR A 23 4.42 -8.47 -1.87
N TYR A 24 4.98 -9.61 -2.26
CA TYR A 24 6.37 -9.72 -2.70
C TYR A 24 6.65 -8.93 -3.98
N LEU A 25 5.78 -9.02 -4.99
CA LEU A 25 5.91 -8.26 -6.23
C LEU A 25 5.73 -6.76 -6.01
N ASN A 26 4.82 -6.35 -5.12
CA ASN A 26 4.61 -4.96 -4.73
C ASN A 26 5.86 -4.38 -4.06
N HIS A 27 6.51 -5.13 -3.16
CA HIS A 27 7.77 -4.70 -2.52
C HIS A 27 8.95 -4.63 -3.49
N LYS A 28 8.90 -5.34 -4.61
CA LYS A 28 9.90 -5.24 -5.69
C LYS A 28 9.62 -4.10 -6.66
N THR A 29 8.42 -3.52 -6.63
CA THR A 29 8.10 -2.39 -7.49
C THR A 29 8.90 -1.20 -6.98
N PRO A 30 9.86 -0.67 -7.76
CA PRO A 30 10.68 0.44 -7.30
C PRO A 30 9.78 1.64 -7.03
N LEU A 31 10.06 2.34 -5.94
CA LEU A 31 9.39 3.61 -5.70
C LEU A 31 9.79 4.58 -6.83
N PRO A 32 8.87 5.46 -7.28
CA PRO A 32 9.24 6.50 -8.21
C PRO A 32 10.32 7.39 -7.58
N LYS A 33 11.24 7.89 -8.40
CA LYS A 33 12.33 8.76 -7.97
C LYS A 33 11.77 9.96 -7.21
N GLY A 34 12.31 10.27 -6.04
CA GLY A 34 11.87 11.38 -5.19
C GLY A 34 10.72 11.03 -4.23
N CYS A 35 10.32 9.76 -4.16
CA CYS A 35 9.32 9.27 -3.22
C CYS A 35 9.80 8.13 -2.32
N GLU A 36 11.13 8.00 -2.18
CA GLU A 36 11.78 7.08 -1.25
C GLU A 36 11.47 7.42 0.22
N ASN A 37 11.15 8.69 0.48
CA ASN A 37 10.63 9.17 1.74
C ASN A 37 9.28 9.83 1.43
N LEU A 38 8.16 9.19 1.80
CA LEU A 38 6.79 9.74 1.68
C LEU A 38 6.56 11.01 2.55
N LYS A 39 7.63 11.73 2.89
CA LYS A 39 7.55 13.09 3.41
C LYS A 39 7.21 14.04 2.26
N VAL A 40 6.70 15.20 2.64
CA VAL A 40 6.04 16.26 1.84
C VAL A 40 6.84 16.74 0.61
N GLU A 41 8.08 16.26 0.41
CA GLU A 41 8.94 16.53 -0.74
C GLU A 41 8.65 15.66 -1.99
N CYS A 42 7.73 14.68 -1.92
CA CYS A 42 7.20 14.06 -3.14
C CYS A 42 6.53 15.13 -4.00
N GLU A 43 7.15 15.50 -5.13
CA GLU A 43 6.46 16.20 -6.24
C GLU A 43 5.27 15.38 -6.81
N GLY A 44 5.10 14.14 -6.32
CA GLY A 44 4.37 13.06 -6.97
C GLY A 44 2.86 12.97 -6.74
N CYS A 45 2.26 13.63 -5.73
CA CYS A 45 0.79 13.62 -5.65
C CYS A 45 0.20 14.80 -6.44
N LYS A 46 0.01 14.60 -7.75
CA LYS A 46 -0.74 15.54 -8.62
C LYS A 46 -2.26 15.44 -8.45
N ILE A 47 -2.71 14.45 -7.67
CA ILE A 47 -4.12 14.17 -7.40
C ILE A 47 -4.50 14.93 -6.14
N SER A 48 -5.34 15.96 -6.26
CA SER A 48 -5.77 16.81 -5.13
C SER A 48 -6.52 16.05 -4.04
N SER A 49 -7.12 14.90 -4.34
CA SER A 49 -7.79 14.05 -3.35
C SER A 49 -6.85 13.14 -2.55
N CYS A 50 -5.55 13.14 -2.86
CA CYS A 50 -4.54 12.38 -2.13
C CYS A 50 -4.30 13.00 -0.76
N GLU A 51 -4.33 12.20 0.30
CA GLU A 51 -4.15 12.68 1.68
C GLU A 51 -2.78 13.36 1.91
N LEU A 52 -1.77 12.89 1.18
CA LEU A 52 -0.41 13.45 1.20
C LEU A 52 -0.20 14.59 0.19
N HIS A 53 -1.26 15.07 -0.48
CA HIS A 53 -1.14 16.19 -1.41
C HIS A 53 -0.65 17.44 -0.65
N PRO A 54 0.30 18.22 -1.20
CA PRO A 54 0.86 19.39 -0.52
C PRO A 54 -0.19 20.44 -0.13
N SER A 55 -1.36 20.45 -0.78
CA SER A 55 -2.50 21.31 -0.37
C SER A 55 -3.09 20.99 1.00
N HIS A 56 -2.89 19.76 1.52
CA HIS A 56 -3.40 19.35 2.83
C HIS A 56 -2.39 19.60 3.96
N ASN A 57 -1.09 19.72 3.65
CA ASN A 57 -0.01 19.94 4.62
C ASN A 57 0.26 21.42 4.97
N ILE A 58 -0.59 22.37 4.53
CA ILE A 58 -0.44 23.81 4.86
C ILE A 58 -0.78 24.12 6.35
N LYS A 59 -0.84 23.12 7.24
CA LYS A 59 -1.24 23.33 8.65
C LYS A 59 -0.29 22.77 9.71
N GLU A 60 0.80 22.08 9.37
CA GLU A 60 1.65 21.42 10.39
C GLU A 60 3.11 21.88 10.43
N GLU A 61 3.46 23.02 9.83
CA GLU A 61 4.75 23.70 10.07
C GLU A 61 4.61 24.97 10.96
N VAL A 62 3.61 24.99 11.84
CA VAL A 62 3.50 25.94 12.96
C VAL A 62 3.17 25.19 14.26
N HIS A 63 3.83 24.08 14.56
CA HIS A 63 4.03 23.63 15.94
C HIS A 63 5.11 22.53 16.06
N GLY A 64 6.27 22.90 16.60
CA GLY A 64 7.16 21.98 17.32
C GLY A 64 8.39 21.49 16.58
#